data_AF-A0A524C748-F1
#
_entry.id   AF-A0A524C748-F1
#
_cell.length_a   1.000
_cell.length_b   1.000
_cell.length_c   1.000
_cell.angle_alpha   90.00
_cell.angle_beta   90.00
_cell.angle_gamma   90.00
#
_symmetry.space_group_name_H-M   'P 1'
#
loop_
_entity.id
_entity.type
_entity.pdbx_description
1 polymer ?
#
loop_
_entity_poly.entity_id
_entity_poly.type
_entity_poly.pdbx_seq_one_letter_code
_entity_poly.pdbx_strand_id
1 'polypeptide(L)'
;MKIISLQVTDDLYDRFEKVRNESGFNSKSEALRDAITIFIESHEKFENLEGYKIMAINLVYPFKEQIVDEISELYHNFHSIIKAATDWRIAEKKIENILVVGEFGLIKDLYQSLARIREVISSIHEILID
;
A
#
# COMPACT_ATOMS: atom_id res chain seq x y z
N MET A 1 -15.11 -23.42 -12.97
CA MET A 1 -13.84 -22.73 -12.66
C MET A 1 -13.53 -21.75 -13.78
N LYS A 2 -12.98 -20.58 -13.45
CA LYS A 2 -12.44 -19.65 -14.45
C LYS A 2 -10.93 -19.79 -14.51
N ILE A 3 -10.35 -19.65 -15.69
CA ILE A 3 -8.90 -19.72 -15.91
C ILE A 3 -8.42 -18.31 -16.25
N ILE A 4 -7.35 -17.88 -15.59
CA ILE A 4 -6.68 -16.60 -15.87
C ILE A 4 -5.37 -16.94 -16.58
N SER A 5 -5.19 -16.39 -17.78
CA SER A 5 -3.91 -16.41 -18.49
C SER A 5 -3.27 -15.03 -18.36
N LEU A 6 -1.98 -15.00 -18.05
CA LEU A 6 -1.24 -13.78 -17.77
C LEU A 6 0.13 -13.84 -18.45
N GLN A 7 0.52 -12.72 -19.05
CA GLN A 7 1.86 -12.55 -19.61
C GLN A 7 2.72 -11.80 -18.59
N VAL A 8 3.91 -12.32 -18.32
CA VAL A 8 4.87 -11.76 -17.38
C VAL A 8 6.25 -11.71 -18.02
N THR A 9 7.11 -10.83 -17.54
CA THR A 9 8.52 -10.78 -17.92
C THR A 9 9.30 -11.94 -17.31
N ASP A 10 10.39 -12.35 -17.94
CA ASP A 10 11.25 -13.44 -17.46
C ASP A 10 11.76 -13.19 -16.02
N ASP A 11 12.21 -11.97 -15.69
CA ASP A 11 12.65 -11.61 -14.32
C ASP A 11 11.59 -11.88 -13.26
N LEU A 12 10.35 -11.48 -13.53
CA LEU A 12 9.22 -11.66 -12.62
C LEU A 12 8.90 -13.15 -12.45
N TYR A 13 8.96 -13.92 -13.53
CA TYR A 13 8.72 -15.36 -13.49
C TYR A 13 9.79 -16.09 -12.66
N ASP A 14 11.06 -15.76 -12.87
CA ASP A 14 12.18 -16.38 -12.14
C ASP A 14 12.14 -16.05 -10.64
N ARG A 15 11.85 -14.79 -10.30
CA ARG A 15 11.66 -14.36 -8.91
C ARG A 15 10.47 -15.06 -8.27
N PHE A 16 9.37 -15.21 -9.00
CA PHE A 16 8.20 -15.95 -8.51
C PHE A 16 8.53 -17.42 -8.24
N GLU A 17 9.20 -18.11 -9.16
CA GLU A 17 9.58 -19.52 -8.96
C GLU A 17 10.50 -19.70 -7.76
N LYS A 18 11.47 -18.79 -7.57
CA LYS A 18 12.34 -18.81 -6.40
C LYS A 18 11.54 -18.71 -5.10
N VAL A 19 10.72 -17.66 -4.95
CA VAL A 19 9.92 -17.44 -3.74
C VAL A 19 8.91 -18.58 -3.51
N ARG A 20 8.30 -19.10 -4.58
CA ARG A 20 7.37 -20.23 -4.53
C ARG A 20 8.03 -21.47 -3.93
N ASN A 21 9.23 -21.80 -4.40
CA ASN A 21 9.98 -22.96 -3.92
C ASN A 21 10.44 -22.76 -2.46
N GLU A 22 10.92 -21.58 -2.10
CA GLU A 22 11.31 -21.24 -0.73
C GLU A 22 10.12 -21.28 0.25
N SER A 23 8.92 -20.92 -0.23
CA SER A 23 7.69 -20.93 0.56
C SER A 23 7.00 -22.30 0.62
N GLY A 24 7.53 -23.33 -0.05
CA GLY A 24 7.03 -24.71 0.05
C GLY A 24 5.77 -25.01 -0.75
N PHE A 25 5.38 -24.17 -1.72
CA PHE A 25 4.19 -24.43 -2.55
C PHE A 25 4.43 -25.55 -3.56
N ASN A 26 3.45 -26.44 -3.72
CA ASN A 26 3.56 -27.61 -4.60
C ASN A 26 3.31 -27.28 -6.08
N SER A 27 2.58 -26.20 -6.36
CA SER A 27 2.30 -25.79 -7.74
C SER A 27 2.24 -24.27 -7.91
N LYS A 28 2.48 -23.79 -9.14
CA LYS A 28 2.31 -22.37 -9.50
C LYS A 28 0.90 -21.88 -9.24
N SER A 29 -0.10 -22.70 -9.57
CA SER A 29 -1.51 -22.38 -9.41
C SER A 29 -1.92 -22.22 -7.96
N GLU A 30 -1.27 -22.93 -7.04
CA GLU A 30 -1.48 -22.82 -5.60
C GLU A 30 -0.92 -21.49 -5.09
N ALA A 31 0.34 -21.19 -5.38
CA ALA A 31 0.98 -19.94 -4.99
C ALA A 31 0.30 -18.69 -5.61
N LEU A 32 -0.11 -18.76 -6.88
CA LEU A 32 -0.87 -17.68 -7.51
C LEU A 32 -2.25 -17.50 -6.88
N ARG A 33 -2.91 -18.60 -6.50
CA ARG A 33 -4.22 -18.51 -5.85
C ARG A 33 -4.09 -17.87 -4.47
N ASP A 34 -3.08 -18.26 -3.70
CA ASP A 34 -2.80 -17.67 -2.39
C ASP A 34 -2.49 -16.16 -2.53
N ALA A 35 -1.65 -15.78 -3.49
CA ALA A 35 -1.36 -14.38 -3.80
C ALA A 35 -2.62 -13.59 -4.19
N ILE A 36 -3.51 -14.17 -5.01
CA ILE A 36 -4.80 -13.54 -5.36
C ILE A 36 -5.70 -13.42 -4.13
N THR A 37 -5.76 -14.44 -3.27
CA THR A 37 -6.54 -14.38 -2.02
C THR A 37 -6.04 -13.26 -1.11
N ILE A 38 -4.74 -13.18 -0.87
CA ILE A 38 -4.13 -12.10 -0.07
C ILE A 38 -4.42 -10.74 -0.71
N PHE A 39 -4.34 -10.64 -2.03
CA PHE A 39 -4.71 -9.43 -2.75
C PHE A 39 -6.18 -9.05 -2.51
N ILE A 40 -7.12 -9.99 -2.63
CA ILE A 40 -8.55 -9.74 -2.38
C ILE A 40 -8.77 -9.36 -0.91
N GLU A 41 -8.30 -10.17 0.04
CA GLU A 41 -8.54 -9.94 1.47
C GLU A 41 -7.97 -8.60 1.96
N SER A 42 -6.79 -8.20 1.47
CA SER A 42 -6.21 -6.90 1.81
C SER A 42 -7.06 -5.74 1.30
N HIS A 43 -7.74 -5.91 0.17
CA HIS A 43 -8.61 -4.87 -0.41
C HIS A 43 -10.04 -4.91 0.16
N GLU A 44 -10.62 -6.09 0.39
CA GLU A 44 -11.97 -6.22 0.96
C GLU A 44 -12.02 -5.82 2.44
N LYS A 45 -11.01 -6.18 3.24
CA LYS A 45 -10.92 -5.69 4.63
C LYS A 45 -10.86 -4.17 4.64
N PHE A 46 -10.01 -3.59 3.80
CA PHE A 46 -9.92 -2.13 3.67
C PHE A 46 -11.26 -1.51 3.24
N GLU A 47 -11.95 -2.06 2.25
CA GLU A 47 -13.22 -1.50 1.79
C GLU A 47 -14.36 -1.60 2.82
N ASN A 48 -14.33 -2.61 3.71
CA ASN A 48 -15.34 -2.87 4.74
C ASN A 48 -14.99 -2.33 6.14
N LEU A 49 -13.83 -1.69 6.33
CA LEU A 49 -13.49 -1.05 7.59
C LEU A 49 -14.45 0.14 7.81
N GLU A 50 -14.92 0.29 9.05
CA GLU A 50 -15.81 1.39 9.44
C GLU A 50 -15.43 1.91 10.83
N GLY A 51 -15.89 3.13 11.14
CA GLY A 51 -15.71 3.80 12.42
C GLY A 51 -14.34 4.43 12.64
N TYR A 52 -14.06 4.77 13.90
CA TYR A 52 -12.83 5.45 14.31
C TYR A 52 -11.65 4.47 14.38
N LYS A 53 -10.55 4.78 13.67
CA LYS A 53 -9.40 3.88 13.47
C LYS A 53 -8.08 4.58 13.64
N ILE A 54 -7.05 3.78 13.91
CA ILE A 54 -5.64 4.18 13.96
C ILE A 54 -4.93 3.40 12.86
N MET A 55 -4.26 4.09 11.93
CA MET A 55 -3.59 3.45 10.80
C MET A 55 -2.21 4.08 10.55
N ALA A 56 -1.31 3.30 9.99
CA ALA A 56 -0.04 3.77 9.45
C ALA A 56 -0.07 3.70 7.91
N ILE A 57 0.26 4.81 7.26
CA ILE A 57 0.46 4.91 5.82
C ILE A 57 1.95 5.04 5.55
N ASN A 58 2.47 4.20 4.66
CA ASN A 58 3.84 4.29 4.16
C ASN A 58 3.81 4.83 2.73
N LEU A 59 4.69 5.78 2.42
CA LEU A 59 4.89 6.30 1.07
C LEU A 59 6.36 6.13 0.64
N VAL A 60 6.58 5.80 -0.63
CA VAL A 60 7.89 5.79 -1.27
C VAL A 60 7.77 6.43 -2.64
N TYR A 61 8.52 7.50 -2.89
CA TYR A 61 8.41 8.27 -4.13
C TYR A 61 9.72 9.00 -4.49
N PRO A 62 9.96 9.36 -5.77
CA PRO A 62 11.17 10.09 -6.15
C PRO A 62 11.13 11.53 -5.62
N PHE A 63 12.26 12.08 -5.21
CA PHE A 63 12.32 13.47 -4.75
C PHE A 63 12.12 14.45 -5.92
N LYS A 64 10.87 14.85 -6.16
CA LYS A 64 10.45 15.85 -7.15
C LYS A 64 9.56 16.87 -6.46
N GLU A 65 9.84 18.16 -6.62
CA GLU A 65 9.09 19.25 -5.96
C GLU A 65 7.58 19.13 -6.20
N GLN A 66 7.16 18.87 -7.44
CA GLN A 66 5.75 18.68 -7.81
C GLN A 66 5.03 17.60 -6.98
N ILE A 67 5.68 16.46 -6.71
CA ILE A 67 5.09 15.38 -5.91
C ILE A 67 5.04 15.78 -4.43
N VAL A 68 6.10 16.45 -3.94
CA VAL A 68 6.17 16.92 -2.55
C VAL A 68 5.09 17.96 -2.29
N ASP A 69 4.85 18.87 -3.24
CA ASP A 69 3.82 19.90 -3.13
C ASP A 69 2.41 19.29 -3.13
N GLU A 70 2.14 18.35 -4.05
CA GLU A 70 0.84 17.64 -4.13
C GLU A 70 0.55 16.86 -2.83
N ILE A 71 1.54 16.15 -2.27
CA ILE A 71 1.41 15.47 -0.97
C ILE A 71 1.19 16.47 0.16
N SER A 72 1.89 17.61 0.15
CA SER A 72 1.77 18.64 1.18
C SER A 72 0.37 19.29 1.19
N GLU A 73 -0.23 19.51 0.02
CA GLU A 73 -1.62 19.97 -0.08
C GLU A 73 -2.60 18.95 0.52
N LEU A 74 -2.41 17.66 0.24
CA LEU A 74 -3.21 16.60 0.87
C LEU A 74 -3.02 16.60 2.40
N TYR A 75 -1.79 16.76 2.90
CA TYR A 75 -1.57 16.83 4.35
C TYR A 75 -2.26 18.03 4.99
N HIS A 76 -2.30 19.16 4.29
CA HIS A 76 -3.07 20.32 4.75
C HIS A 76 -4.57 20.02 4.78
N ASN A 77 -5.12 19.42 3.73
CA ASN A 77 -6.55 19.10 3.65
C ASN A 77 -7.00 18.05 4.68
N PHE A 78 -6.12 17.11 5.04
CA PHE A 78 -6.39 16.03 5.98
C PHE A 78 -5.68 16.21 7.33
N HIS A 79 -5.27 17.44 7.66
CA HIS A 79 -4.47 17.75 8.86
C HIS A 79 -5.12 17.31 10.18
N SER A 80 -6.46 17.17 10.20
CA SER A 80 -7.22 16.81 11.39
C SER A 80 -7.01 15.36 11.83
N ILE A 81 -6.78 14.47 10.86
CA ILE A 81 -6.58 13.03 11.10
C ILE A 81 -5.10 12.64 11.15
N ILE A 82 -4.19 13.41 10.55
CA ILE A 82 -2.75 13.15 10.60
C ILE A 82 -2.20 13.52 11.99
N LYS A 83 -1.60 12.56 12.69
CA LYS A 83 -1.01 12.75 14.04
C LYS A 83 0.50 12.92 14.01
N ALA A 84 1.15 12.22 13.09
CA ALA A 84 2.57 12.37 12.85
C ALA A 84 2.88 11.99 11.41
N ALA A 85 3.87 12.64 10.82
CA ALA A 85 4.50 12.24 9.57
C ALA A 85 6.01 12.30 9.81
N THR A 86 6.71 11.23 9.49
CA THR A 86 8.17 11.17 9.54
C THR A 86 8.68 10.81 8.16
N ASP A 87 9.65 11.57 7.65
CA ASP A 87 10.22 11.34 6.35
C ASP A 87 11.74 11.16 6.39
N TRP A 88 12.24 10.43 5.40
CA TRP A 88 13.66 10.18 5.18
C TRP A 88 13.99 10.25 3.70
N ARG A 89 15.25 10.58 3.40
CA ARG A 89 15.80 10.52 2.05
C ARG A 89 16.80 9.38 1.95
N ILE A 90 16.47 8.36 1.15
CA ILE A 90 17.28 7.14 0.99
C ILE A 90 17.36 6.80 -0.50
N ALA A 91 18.58 6.63 -1.04
CA ALA A 91 18.84 6.20 -2.42
C ALA A 91 17.96 6.92 -3.47
N GLU A 92 18.06 8.25 -3.53
CA GLU A 92 17.29 9.17 -4.39
C GLU A 92 15.77 9.20 -4.21
N LYS A 93 15.23 8.40 -3.30
CA LYS A 93 13.82 8.37 -2.96
C LYS A 93 13.56 9.07 -1.63
N LYS A 94 12.34 9.58 -1.49
CA LYS A 94 11.75 10.00 -0.23
C LYS A 94 10.86 8.87 0.28
N ILE A 95 11.00 8.57 1.56
CA ILE A 95 10.23 7.54 2.25
C ILE A 95 9.52 8.25 3.40
N GLU A 96 8.21 8.06 3.51
CA GLU A 96 7.41 8.67 4.58
C GLU A 96 6.60 7.63 5.33
N ASN A 97 6.48 7.82 6.63
CA ASN A 97 5.59 7.11 7.52
C ASN A 97 4.62 8.10 8.15
N ILE A 98 3.33 7.86 7.99
CA ILE A 98 2.26 8.75 8.43
C ILE A 98 1.37 7.98 9.39
N LEU A 99 1.25 8.46 10.62
CA LEU A 99 0.28 7.99 11.59
C LEU A 99 -1.01 8.79 11.45
N VAL A 100 -2.11 8.12 11.16
CA VAL A 100 -3.43 8.72 11.01
C VAL A 100 -4.42 8.14 12.00
N VAL A 101 -5.24 9.00 12.59
CA VAL A 101 -6.24 8.64 13.59
C VAL A 101 -7.51 9.44 13.35
N GLY A 102 -8.63 8.75 13.07
CA GLY A 102 -9.88 9.39 12.69
C GLY A 102 -10.92 8.41 12.16
N GLU A 103 -12.04 8.94 11.65
CA GLU A 103 -13.04 8.15 10.94
C GLU A 103 -12.43 7.49 9.70
N PHE A 104 -12.69 6.19 9.52
CA PHE A 104 -12.09 5.41 8.44
C PHE A 104 -12.40 5.97 7.05
N GLY A 105 -13.58 6.56 6.84
CA GLY A 105 -13.91 7.22 5.57
C GLY A 105 -12.90 8.31 5.18
N LEU A 106 -12.53 9.18 6.12
CA LEU A 106 -11.53 10.23 5.89
C LEU A 106 -10.12 9.65 5.69
N ILE A 107 -9.77 8.61 6.44
CA ILE A 107 -8.49 7.91 6.28
C ILE A 107 -8.40 7.26 4.89
N LYS A 108 -9.50 6.64 4.44
CA LYS A 108 -9.62 6.03 3.12
C LYS A 108 -9.49 7.05 2.01
N ASP A 109 -10.17 8.19 2.13
CA ASP A 109 -10.09 9.29 1.16
C ASP A 109 -8.65 9.84 1.04
N LEU A 110 -7.97 10.03 2.17
CA LEU A 110 -6.56 10.43 2.18
C LEU A 110 -5.69 9.38 1.49
N TYR A 111 -5.80 8.11 1.88
CA TYR A 111 -4.99 7.03 1.32
C TYR A 111 -5.21 6.87 -0.19
N GLN A 112 -6.46 6.88 -0.64
CA GLN A 112 -6.78 6.78 -2.07
C GLN A 112 -6.28 8.00 -2.85
N SER A 113 -6.29 9.20 -2.26
CA SER A 113 -5.74 10.40 -2.90
C SER A 113 -4.23 10.29 -3.05
N LEU A 114 -3.51 9.86 -2.00
CA LEU A 114 -2.07 9.62 -2.06
C LEU A 114 -1.70 8.53 -3.07
N ALA A 115 -2.46 7.43 -3.11
CA ALA A 115 -2.24 6.30 -4.02
C ALA A 115 -2.47 6.64 -5.50
N ARG A 116 -3.20 7.73 -5.80
CA ARG A 116 -3.42 8.22 -7.18
C ARG A 116 -2.28 9.08 -7.71
N ILE A 117 -1.42 9.59 -6.83
CA ILE A 117 -0.27 10.39 -7.25
C ILE A 117 0.69 9.49 -8.02
N ARG A 118 1.04 9.92 -9.24
CA ARG A 118 1.90 9.13 -10.12
C ARG A 118 3.29 8.96 -9.50
N GLU A 119 3.86 7.77 -9.62
CA GLU A 119 5.18 7.40 -9.07
C GLU A 119 5.26 7.32 -7.53
N VAL A 120 4.13 7.47 -6.83
CA VAL A 120 4.04 7.18 -5.40
C VAL A 120 3.66 5.72 -5.20
N ILE A 121 4.48 5.00 -4.44
CA ILE A 121 4.15 3.67 -3.93
C ILE A 121 3.63 3.86 -2.51
N SER A 122 2.40 3.40 -2.25
CA SER A 122 1.76 3.55 -0.95
C SER A 122 1.33 2.20 -0.37
N SER A 123 1.40 2.06 0.95
CA SER A 123 0.73 0.99 1.69
C SER A 123 0.06 1.53 2.94
N ILE A 124 -0.96 0.83 3.43
CA ILE A 124 -1.71 1.20 4.63
C ILE A 124 -1.93 -0.03 5.51
N HIS A 125 -1.74 0.13 6.82
CA HIS A 125 -1.93 -0.92 7.80
C HIS A 125 -2.68 -0.38 9.02
N GLU A 126 -3.67 -1.13 9.51
CA GLU A 126 -4.36 -0.82 10.77
C GLU A 126 -3.42 -1.09 11.96
N ILE A 127 -3.42 -0.18 12.93
CA ILE A 127 -2.71 -0.33 14.20
C ILE A 127 -3.74 -0.65 15.27
N LEU A 128 -3.68 -1.85 15.81
CA LEU A 128 -4.49 -2.26 16.94
C LEU A 128 -3.79 -1.86 18.24
N ILE A 129 -4.52 -1.18 19.11
CA ILE A 129 -4.08 -0.87 20.47
C ILE A 129 -5.01 -1.65 21.39
N ASP A 130 -4.48 -2.69 22.04
CA ASP A 130 -5.17 -3.45 23.09
C ASP A 130 -5.31 -2.63 24.38
#